data_AF-A0A453ESM3-F1
#
_entry.id   AF-A0A453ESM3-F1
#
_cell.length_a   1.000
_cell.length_b   1.000
_cell.length_c   1.000
_cell.angle_alpha   90.00
_cell.angle_beta   90.00
_cell.angle_gamma   90.00
#
_symmetry.space_group_name_H-M   'P 1'
#
loop_
_entity.id
_entity.type
_entity.pdbx_description
1 polymer ?
#
loop_
_entity_poly.entity_id
_entity_poly.type
_entity_poly.pdbx_seq_one_letter_code
_entity_poly.pdbx_strand_id
1 'polypeptide(L)'
;MGRTTVNPIWSKIWKLACPAKVKIFLWHMLHGTIPCRVTLANRHVKVSPICPICSEGLEDTKHMLFRFTKAKEVWKRLGLDDIIEKACEIDRAGEAVLEYLLLLPDQHLWILGCHNVREMIAISAWYLWWERRKLVHNEKI
;
A
#
# COMPACT_ATOMS: atom_id res chain seq x y z
N MET A 1 -24.65 -21.18 -12.29
CA MET A 1 -24.68 -19.70 -12.14
C MET A 1 -23.98 -19.34 -10.84
N GLY A 2 -22.68 -19.05 -10.88
CA GLY A 2 -21.92 -18.65 -9.70
C GLY A 2 -22.21 -17.20 -9.38
N ARG A 3 -22.79 -16.91 -8.21
CA ARG A 3 -22.80 -15.54 -7.69
C ARG A 3 -21.37 -15.18 -7.34
N THR A 4 -20.70 -14.42 -8.20
CA THR A 4 -19.47 -13.71 -7.86
C THR A 4 -19.84 -12.71 -6.76
N THR A 5 -19.55 -13.06 -5.51
CA THR A 5 -19.61 -12.10 -4.42
C THR A 5 -18.60 -11.00 -4.75
N VAL A 6 -19.10 -9.81 -5.07
CA VAL A 6 -18.25 -8.65 -5.35
C VAL A 6 -17.44 -8.40 -4.08
N ASN A 7 -16.10 -8.48 -4.17
CA ASN A 7 -15.24 -8.22 -3.01
C ASN A 7 -15.63 -6.84 -2.41
N PRO A 8 -16.03 -6.78 -1.12
CA PRO A 8 -16.54 -5.56 -0.50
C PRO A 8 -15.55 -4.39 -0.55
N ILE A 9 -14.25 -4.66 -0.72
CA ILE A 9 -13.21 -3.65 -0.85
C ILE A 9 -13.48 -2.67 -1.99
N TRP A 10 -14.00 -3.14 -3.12
CA TRP A 10 -14.18 -2.28 -4.29
C TRP A 10 -15.23 -1.20 -4.04
N SER A 11 -16.34 -1.57 -3.40
CA SER A 11 -17.36 -0.60 -2.98
C SER A 11 -16.77 0.46 -2.05
N LYS A 12 -15.86 0.06 -1.15
CA LYS A 12 -15.19 0.97 -0.23
C LYS A 12 -14.21 1.90 -0.96
N ILE A 13 -13.33 1.38 -1.81
CA ILE A 13 -12.34 2.16 -2.57
C ILE A 13 -13.02 3.23 -3.44
N TRP A 14 -14.07 2.85 -4.18
CA TRP A 14 -14.72 3.78 -5.10
C TRP A 14 -15.47 4.90 -4.38
N LYS A 15 -15.90 4.68 -3.12
CA LYS A 15 -16.54 5.68 -2.26
C LYS A 15 -15.57 6.62 -1.54
N LEU A 16 -14.27 6.32 -1.53
CA LEU A 16 -13.28 7.19 -0.87
C LEU A 16 -13.28 8.60 -1.45
N ALA A 17 -13.16 9.61 -0.59
CA ALA A 17 -13.04 11.01 -0.98
C ALA A 17 -11.59 11.36 -1.39
N CYS A 18 -11.05 10.67 -2.38
CA CYS A 18 -9.69 10.88 -2.89
C CYS A 18 -9.64 10.94 -4.44
N PRO A 19 -8.56 11.47 -5.02
CA PRO A 19 -8.43 11.57 -6.48
C PRO A 19 -8.54 10.21 -7.19
N ALA A 20 -9.13 10.18 -8.38
CA ALA A 20 -9.31 8.94 -9.16
C ALA A 20 -8.01 8.15 -9.39
N LYS A 21 -6.88 8.85 -9.58
CA LYS A 21 -5.55 8.23 -9.72
C LYS A 21 -5.16 7.36 -8.51
N VAL A 22 -5.58 7.75 -7.30
CA VAL A 22 -5.32 6.99 -6.06
C VAL A 22 -6.17 5.72 -6.06
N LYS A 23 -7.45 5.81 -6.47
CA LYS A 23 -8.35 4.66 -6.56
C LYS A 23 -7.86 3.63 -7.58
N ILE A 24 -7.43 4.08 -8.76
CA ILE A 24 -6.83 3.24 -9.81
C ILE A 24 -5.54 2.59 -9.31
N PHE A 25 -4.70 3.35 -8.61
CA PHE A 25 -3.50 2.79 -7.97
C PHE A 25 -3.84 1.68 -6.97
N LEU A 26 -4.82 1.90 -6.07
CA LEU A 26 -5.25 0.88 -5.11
C LEU A 26 -5.76 -0.38 -5.81
N TRP A 27 -6.51 -0.22 -6.90
CA TRP A 27 -6.95 -1.34 -7.73
C TRP A 27 -5.76 -2.14 -8.28
N HIS A 28 -4.79 -1.47 -8.90
CA HIS A 28 -3.59 -2.14 -9.40
C HIS A 28 -2.78 -2.80 -8.28
N MET A 29 -2.68 -2.13 -7.13
CA MET A 29 -1.91 -2.59 -5.98
C MET A 29 -2.50 -3.87 -5.41
N LEU A 30 -3.80 -3.88 -5.12
CA LEU A 30 -4.49 -5.04 -4.55
C LEU A 30 -4.55 -6.24 -5.51
N HIS A 31 -4.48 -5.98 -6.82
CA HIS A 31 -4.31 -7.04 -7.83
C HIS A 31 -2.86 -7.49 -8.02
N GLY A 32 -1.88 -6.94 -7.29
CA GLY A 32 -0.46 -7.28 -7.42
C GLY A 32 0.13 -6.91 -8.78
N THR A 33 -0.44 -5.90 -9.46
CA THR A 33 -0.04 -5.51 -10.83
C THR A 33 0.88 -4.28 -10.87
N ILE A 34 1.15 -3.68 -9.72
CA ILE A 34 2.12 -2.58 -9.60
C ILE A 34 3.55 -3.09 -9.80
N PRO A 35 4.40 -2.38 -10.58
CA PRO A 35 5.76 -2.81 -10.85
C PRO A 35 6.70 -2.56 -9.65
N CYS A 36 6.70 -3.49 -8.70
CA CYS A 36 7.76 -3.68 -7.71
C CYS A 36 8.90 -4.54 -8.30
N ARG A 37 10.13 -4.45 -7.81
CA ARG A 37 11.28 -5.21 -8.36
C ARG A 37 11.05 -6.72 -8.28
N VAL A 38 10.46 -7.22 -7.19
CA VAL A 38 10.07 -8.64 -7.06
C VAL A 38 9.07 -9.03 -8.15
N THR A 39 8.03 -8.22 -8.35
CA THR A 39 7.00 -8.46 -9.39
C THR A 39 7.62 -8.48 -10.79
N LEU A 40 8.56 -7.59 -11.08
CA LEU A 40 9.28 -7.55 -12.35
C LEU A 40 10.21 -8.76 -12.54
N ALA A 41 10.97 -9.14 -11.51
CA ALA A 41 11.83 -10.32 -11.53
C ALA A 41 11.03 -11.60 -11.73
N ASN A 42 9.87 -11.73 -11.06
CA ASN A 42 8.94 -12.86 -11.24
C ASN A 42 8.35 -12.94 -12.65
N ARG A 43 8.34 -11.82 -13.39
CA ARG A 43 7.95 -11.75 -14.80
C ARG A 43 9.14 -11.91 -15.76
N HIS A 44 10.28 -12.42 -15.26
CA HIS A 44 11.52 -12.64 -16.01
C HIS A 44 12.14 -11.38 -16.62
N VAL A 45 11.79 -10.20 -16.10
CA VAL A 45 12.49 -8.96 -16.45
C VAL A 45 13.84 -8.97 -15.74
N LYS A 46 14.93 -8.71 -16.48
CA LYS A 46 16.30 -8.70 -15.94
C LYS A 46 16.53 -7.49 -15.02
N VAL A 47 16.06 -7.57 -13.78
CA VAL A 47 16.25 -6.57 -12.72
C VAL A 47 16.64 -7.26 -11.42
N SER A 48 17.44 -6.59 -10.58
CA SER A 48 17.65 -7.05 -9.20
C SER A 48 16.35 -6.91 -8.41
N PRO A 49 15.91 -7.93 -7.64
CA PRO A 49 14.70 -7.86 -6.82
C PRO A 49 14.89 -6.99 -5.56
N ILE A 50 16.11 -6.50 -5.31
CA ILE A 50 16.45 -5.70 -4.13
C ILE A 50 15.84 -4.30 -4.23
N CYS A 51 15.41 -3.76 -3.08
CA CYS A 51 14.93 -2.38 -2.98
C CYS A 51 16.01 -1.38 -3.43
N PRO A 52 15.73 -0.54 -4.45
CA PRO A 52 16.70 0.43 -4.96
C PRO A 52 16.91 1.63 -4.02
N ILE A 53 16.08 1.77 -2.97
CA ILE A 53 16.11 2.91 -2.05
C ILE A 53 16.95 2.57 -0.81
N CYS A 54 16.58 1.52 -0.09
CA CYS A 54 17.30 1.14 1.14
C CYS A 54 18.42 0.13 0.89
N SER A 55 18.49 -0.51 -0.29
CA SER A 55 19.43 -1.60 -0.59
C SER A 55 19.34 -2.80 0.37
N GLU A 56 18.29 -2.86 1.17
CA GLU A 56 18.07 -3.88 2.20
C GLU A 56 16.75 -4.60 1.94
N GLY A 57 16.85 -5.86 1.52
CA GLY A 57 15.69 -6.73 1.31
C GLY A 57 15.05 -6.66 -0.08
N LEU A 58 14.10 -7.57 -0.30
CA LEU A 58 13.35 -7.68 -1.53
C LEU A 58 12.29 -6.57 -1.61
N GLU A 59 12.20 -5.90 -2.76
CA GLU A 59 11.17 -4.89 -2.99
C GLU A 59 9.87 -5.55 -3.45
N ASP A 60 9.09 -6.01 -2.48
CA ASP A 60 7.70 -6.39 -2.65
C ASP A 60 6.76 -5.26 -2.15
N THR A 61 5.45 -5.47 -2.30
CA THR A 61 4.42 -4.53 -1.85
C THR A 61 4.53 -4.23 -0.35
N LYS A 62 4.83 -5.24 0.47
CA LYS A 62 4.95 -5.05 1.93
C LYS A 62 6.15 -4.18 2.25
N HIS A 63 7.30 -4.45 1.64
CA HIS A 63 8.50 -3.68 1.85
C HIS A 63 8.29 -2.23 1.43
N MET A 64 7.78 -2.03 0.21
CA MET A 64 7.53 -0.72 -0.37
C MET A 64 6.46 0.07 0.39
N LEU A 65 5.42 -0.56 0.94
CA LEU A 65 4.38 0.17 1.66
C LEU A 65 4.64 0.30 3.15
N PHE A 66 5.31 -0.66 3.82
CA PHE A 66 5.27 -0.73 5.29
C PHE A 66 6.62 -0.92 5.97
N ARG A 67 7.64 -1.52 5.32
CA ARG A 67 8.89 -1.90 6.01
C ARG A 67 10.06 -0.97 5.74
N PHE A 68 10.12 -0.29 4.60
CA PHE A 68 11.23 0.63 4.32
C PHE A 68 11.18 1.87 5.22
N THR A 69 12.33 2.49 5.52
CA THR A 69 12.49 3.53 6.55
C THR A 69 11.45 4.65 6.44
N LYS A 70 11.25 5.18 5.23
CA LYS A 70 10.33 6.30 5.03
C LYS A 70 8.85 5.89 5.09
N ALA A 71 8.48 4.66 4.70
CA ALA A 71 7.14 4.14 4.99
C ALA A 71 6.87 4.18 6.49
N LYS A 72 7.78 3.61 7.30
CA LYS A 72 7.64 3.59 8.76
C LYS A 72 7.47 5.00 9.34
N GLU A 73 8.25 5.97 8.87
CA GLU A 73 8.12 7.36 9.29
C GLU A 73 6.76 7.98 8.95
N VAL A 74 6.27 7.76 7.72
CA VAL A 74 4.95 8.27 7.29
C VAL A 74 3.85 7.67 8.16
N TRP A 75 3.85 6.36 8.38
CA TRP A 75 2.82 5.69 9.17
C TRP A 75 2.86 6.07 10.65
N LYS A 76 4.05 6.24 11.22
CA LYS A 76 4.23 6.74 12.58
C LYS A 76 3.68 8.14 12.77
N ARG A 77 3.91 9.04 11.80
CA ARG A 77 3.35 10.41 11.84
C ARG A 77 1.83 10.44 11.74
N LEU A 78 1.23 9.39 11.17
CA LEU A 78 -0.23 9.21 11.09
C LEU A 78 -0.81 8.45 12.29
N GLY A 79 0.03 8.00 13.24
CA GLY A 79 -0.39 7.18 14.38
C GLY A 79 -0.91 5.80 13.98
N LEU A 80 -0.44 5.25 12.84
CA LEU A 80 -0.88 3.96 12.30
C LEU A 80 0.19 2.87 12.44
N ASP A 81 1.37 3.18 12.98
CA ASP A 81 2.52 2.28 13.10
C ASP A 81 2.20 1.00 13.89
N ASP A 82 1.57 1.12 15.06
CA ASP A 82 1.21 -0.05 15.87
C ASP A 82 0.27 -1.03 15.15
N ILE A 83 -0.74 -0.50 14.44
CA ILE A 83 -1.72 -1.31 13.72
C ILE A 83 -1.07 -1.97 12.51
N ILE A 84 -0.23 -1.22 11.79
CA ILE A 84 0.49 -1.70 10.61
C ILE A 84 1.51 -2.77 10.99
N GLU A 85 2.22 -2.60 12.10
CA GLU A 85 3.18 -3.59 12.59
C GLU A 85 2.49 -4.92 12.90
N LYS A 86 1.40 -4.89 13.67
CA LYS A 86 0.58 -6.09 13.95
C LYS A 86 0.02 -6.73 12.68
N ALA A 87 -0.52 -5.93 11.76
CA ALA A 87 -1.04 -6.46 10.50
C ALA A 87 0.08 -7.12 9.66
N CYS A 88 1.28 -6.55 9.66
CA CYS A 88 2.44 -7.09 8.96
C CYS A 88 3.04 -8.34 9.60
N GLU A 89 2.73 -8.64 10.86
CA GLU A 89 3.07 -9.91 11.53
C GLU A 89 2.10 -11.03 11.10
N ILE A 90 0.83 -10.70 10.93
CA ILE A 90 -0.23 -11.66 10.58
C ILE A 90 -0.12 -12.10 9.11
N ASP A 91 -0.01 -11.16 8.17
CA ASP A 91 -0.02 -11.48 6.74
C ASP A 91 1.29 -11.11 6.06
N ARG A 92 1.90 -12.04 5.32
CA ARG A 92 3.14 -11.84 4.57
C ARG A 92 2.96 -10.96 3.34
N ALA A 93 1.80 -10.98 2.69
CA ALA A 93 1.49 -10.20 1.51
C ALA A 93 1.13 -8.76 1.87
N GLY A 94 1.77 -7.78 1.22
CA GLY A 94 1.49 -6.36 1.46
C GLY A 94 0.10 -5.95 0.98
N GLU A 95 -0.42 -6.63 -0.03
CA GLU A 95 -1.75 -6.43 -0.60
C GLU A 95 -2.83 -6.73 0.44
N ALA A 96 -2.71 -7.86 1.16
CA ALA A 96 -3.64 -8.25 2.20
C ALA A 96 -3.57 -7.32 3.41
N VAL A 97 -2.37 -6.86 3.80
CA VAL A 97 -2.21 -5.83 4.84
C VAL A 97 -2.91 -4.53 4.42
N LEU A 98 -2.74 -4.08 3.17
CA LEU A 98 -3.39 -2.87 2.68
C LEU A 98 -4.92 -3.03 2.63
N GLU A 99 -5.43 -4.18 2.18
CA GLU A 99 -6.85 -4.49 2.17
C GLU A 99 -7.44 -4.45 3.59
N TYR A 100 -6.76 -5.07 4.56
CA TYR A 100 -7.14 -5.03 5.97
C TYR A 100 -7.24 -3.60 6.50
N LEU A 101 -6.24 -2.76 6.23
CA LEU A 101 -6.22 -1.36 6.67
C LEU A 101 -7.38 -0.54 6.09
N LEU A 102 -7.71 -0.75 4.80
CA LEU A 102 -8.83 -0.07 4.15
C LEU A 102 -10.21 -0.56 4.64
N LEU A 103 -10.29 -1.79 5.14
CA LEU A 103 -11.49 -2.41 5.68
C LEU A 103 -11.64 -2.31 7.20
N LEU A 104 -10.73 -1.60 7.88
CA LEU A 104 -10.79 -1.42 9.33
C LEU A 104 -12.20 -0.99 9.79
N PRO A 105 -12.77 -1.63 10.83
CA PRO A 105 -14.04 -1.22 11.41
C PRO A 105 -13.98 0.22 11.92
N ASP A 106 -15.08 0.97 11.78
CA ASP A 106 -15.15 2.40 12.18
C ASP A 106 -14.82 2.61 13.67
N GLN A 107 -15.09 1.62 14.53
CA GLN A 107 -14.75 1.67 15.96
C GLN A 107 -13.25 1.83 16.20
N HIS A 108 -12.39 1.20 15.39
CA HIS A 108 -10.95 1.38 15.47
C HIS A 108 -10.50 2.75 14.94
N LEU A 109 -11.27 3.34 14.02
CA LEU A 109 -10.97 4.66 13.47
C LEU A 109 -11.30 5.79 14.47
N TRP A 110 -12.36 5.62 15.26
CA TRP A 110 -12.73 6.57 16.31
C TRP A 110 -11.63 6.71 17.37
N ILE A 111 -10.98 5.60 17.73
CA ILE A 111 -9.85 5.59 18.68
C ILE A 111 -8.69 6.46 18.17
N LEU A 112 -8.51 6.57 16.85
CA LEU A 112 -7.47 7.38 16.23
C LEU A 112 -7.83 8.89 16.18
N GLY A 113 -9.06 9.27 16.54
CA GLY A 113 -9.50 10.68 16.57
C GLY A 113 -9.48 11.39 15.22
N CYS A 114 -9.29 10.65 14.12
CA CYS A 114 -9.09 11.21 12.79
C CYS A 114 -10.32 10.96 11.92
N HIS A 115 -10.87 12.02 11.35
CA HIS A 115 -11.82 11.91 10.25
C HIS A 115 -11.03 11.56 8.97
N ASN A 116 -11.56 10.66 8.12
CA ASN A 116 -10.95 10.26 6.84
C ASN A 116 -9.69 9.38 6.92
N VAL A 117 -9.53 8.54 7.95
CA VAL A 117 -8.38 7.62 8.07
C VAL A 117 -8.17 6.75 6.81
N ARG A 118 -9.25 6.31 6.17
CA ARG A 118 -9.17 5.48 4.96
C ARG A 118 -8.59 6.24 3.78
N GLU A 119 -9.01 7.49 3.58
CA GLU A 119 -8.42 8.40 2.59
C GLU A 119 -6.95 8.66 2.91
N MET A 120 -6.59 8.86 4.18
CA MET A 120 -5.20 9.03 4.61
C MET A 120 -4.36 7.80 4.28
N ILE A 121 -4.84 6.59 4.56
CA ILE A 121 -4.18 5.33 4.19
C ILE A 121 -4.00 5.26 2.67
N ALA A 122 -5.08 5.49 1.91
CA ALA A 122 -5.08 5.43 0.45
C ALA A 122 -4.06 6.41 -0.18
N ILE A 123 -4.10 7.66 0.25
CA ILE A 123 -3.23 8.73 -0.26
C ILE A 123 -1.78 8.48 0.16
N SER A 124 -1.54 8.02 1.38
CA SER A 124 -0.19 7.72 1.87
C SER A 124 0.43 6.54 1.14
N ALA A 125 -0.33 5.47 0.90
CA ALA A 125 0.13 4.35 0.10
C ALA A 125 0.47 4.78 -1.34
N TRP A 126 -0.37 5.61 -1.95
CA TRP A 126 -0.09 6.19 -3.28
C TRP A 126 1.16 7.09 -3.26
N TYR A 127 1.31 7.93 -2.23
CA TYR A 127 2.46 8.82 -2.08
C TYR A 127 3.77 8.04 -1.96
N LEU A 128 3.82 7.00 -1.12
CA LEU A 128 4.99 6.15 -0.93
C LEU A 128 5.40 5.48 -2.25
N TRP A 129 4.42 4.94 -3.00
CA TRP A 129 4.69 4.39 -4.32
C TRP A 129 5.17 5.46 -5.31
N TRP A 130 4.50 6.62 -5.35
CA TRP A 130 4.85 7.70 -6.27
C TRP A 130 6.27 8.21 -6.01
N GLU A 131 6.64 8.37 -4.75
CA GLU A 131 7.99 8.75 -4.37
C GLU A 131 9.01 7.70 -4.78
N ARG A 132 8.73 6.42 -4.53
CA ARG A 132 9.58 5.33 -5.00
C ARG A 132 9.73 5.38 -6.53
N ARG A 133 8.64 5.60 -7.26
CA ARG A 133 8.66 5.75 -8.74
C ARG A 133 9.56 6.91 -9.15
N LYS A 134 9.47 8.04 -8.47
CA LYS A 134 10.30 9.23 -8.72
C LYS A 134 11.79 8.91 -8.58
N LEU A 135 12.17 8.20 -7.52
CA LEU A 135 13.56 7.79 -7.26
C LEU A 135 14.09 6.81 -8.32
N VAL A 136 13.26 5.86 -8.77
CA VAL A 136 13.66 4.90 -9.81
C VAL A 136 13.82 5.55 -11.18
N HIS A 137 13.00 6.55 -11.51
CA HIS A 137 13.00 7.21 -12.83
C HIS A 137 13.78 8.54 -12.86
N ASN A 138 14.44 8.91 -11.76
CA ASN A 138 15.26 10.13 -11.64
C ASN A 138 14.53 11.42 -12.10
N GLU A 139 13.21 11.48 -11.91
CA GLU A 139 12.40 12.64 -12.31
C GLU A 139 12.80 13.86 -11.44
N LYS A 140 13.39 14.91 -12.05
CA LYS A 140 13.73 16.18 -11.36
C LYS A 140 12.44 16.89 -10.88
N ILE A 141 12.53 17.57 -9.72
CA ILE A 141 11.46 18.41 -9.15
C ILE A 141 11.13 19.55 -10.10
#